data_AF-A0A959CP30-F1
#
_entry.id   AF-A0A959CP30-F1
#
_cell.length_a   1.000
_cell.length_b   1.000
_cell.length_c   1.000
_cell.angle_alpha   90.00
_cell.angle_beta   90.00
_cell.angle_gamma   90.00
#
_symmetry.space_group_name_H-M   'P 1'
#
loop_
_entity.id
_entity.type
_entity.pdbx_description
1 polymer ?
#
loop_
_entity_poly.entity_id
_entity_poly.type
_entity_poly.pdbx_seq_one_letter_code
_entity_poly.pdbx_strand_id
1 'polypeptide(L)'
;MNASKGKLNTPATLLIGIGNTARADDGLGWAFLEAIREGGHFNGELALRYQLQVEDADMIRDYETVIFVDALHKPVEAGFYWKPCLPV
;
A
#
# COMPACT_ATOMS: atom_id res chain seq x y z
N MET A 1 -8.74 36.47 -13.57
CA MET A 1 -9.20 35.47 -12.59
C MET A 1 -8.56 34.13 -12.95
N ASN A 2 -7.38 33.83 -12.39
CA ASN A 2 -6.79 32.50 -12.52
C ASN A 2 -6.99 31.79 -11.18
N ALA A 3 -7.94 30.87 -11.14
CA ALA A 3 -8.02 29.92 -10.05
C ALA A 3 -6.81 29.00 -10.18
N SER A 4 -5.75 29.26 -9.39
CA SER A 4 -4.80 28.23 -9.01
C SER A 4 -5.62 27.13 -8.35
N LYS A 5 -5.88 26.04 -9.09
CA LYS A 5 -6.39 24.81 -8.50
C LYS A 5 -5.43 24.46 -7.37
N GLY A 6 -5.87 24.67 -6.14
CA GLY A 6 -5.08 24.36 -4.96
C GLY A 6 -4.59 22.93 -5.08
N LYS A 7 -3.31 22.69 -4.78
CA LYS A 7 -2.86 21.34 -4.45
C LYS A 7 -3.81 20.86 -3.35
N LEU A 8 -4.74 19.98 -3.72
CA LEU A 8 -5.43 19.16 -2.75
C LEU A 8 -4.30 18.46 -1.98
N ASN A 9 -4.36 18.46 -0.65
CA ASN A 9 -3.41 17.70 0.17
C ASN A 9 -3.59 16.22 -0.18
N THR A 10 -2.95 15.75 -1.24
CA THR A 10 -2.83 14.32 -1.52
C THR A 10 -2.14 13.73 -0.30
N PRO A 11 -2.68 12.66 0.31
CA PRO A 11 -2.02 12.03 1.43
C PRO A 11 -0.60 11.66 1.00
N ALA A 12 0.40 12.04 1.81
CA ALA A 12 1.81 11.86 1.43
C ALA A 12 2.19 10.39 1.26
N THR A 13 1.40 9.47 1.82
CA THR A 13 1.70 8.04 1.82
C THR A 13 0.51 7.22 1.31
N LEU A 14 0.80 6.32 0.36
CA LEU A 14 -0.07 5.24 -0.06
C LEU A 14 0.44 3.91 0.49
N LEU A 15 -0.45 3.14 1.11
CA LEU A 15 -0.19 1.78 1.57
C LEU A 15 -1.02 0.81 0.72
N ILE A 16 -0.35 -0.09 0.01
CA ILE A 16 -0.97 -1.07 -0.88
C ILE A 16 -0.84 -2.47 -0.26
N GLY A 17 -1.96 -3.08 0.09
CA GLY A 17 -2.05 -4.46 0.53
C GLY A 17 -2.31 -5.37 -0.67
N ILE A 18 -1.38 -6.28 -0.93
CA ILE A 18 -1.46 -7.27 -2.01
C ILE A 18 -1.93 -8.58 -1.41
N GLY A 19 -2.88 -9.25 -2.04
CA GLY A 19 -3.33 -10.56 -1.59
C GLY A 19 -4.71 -11.00 -2.03
N ASN A 20 -5.07 -12.22 -1.63
CA ASN A 20 -6.40 -12.80 -1.84
C ASN A 20 -6.83 -13.60 -0.60
N THR A 21 -7.85 -13.13 0.10
CA THR A 21 -8.38 -13.80 1.30
C THR A 21 -8.98 -15.17 1.02
N ALA A 22 -9.37 -15.47 -0.23
CA ALA A 22 -9.81 -16.81 -0.63
C ALA A 22 -8.65 -17.82 -0.74
N ARG A 23 -7.39 -17.37 -0.66
CA ARG A 23 -6.17 -18.20 -0.74
C ARG A 23 -5.41 -18.27 0.58
N ALA A 24 -6.15 -18.20 1.70
CA ALA A 24 -5.62 -18.27 3.06
C ALA A 24 -4.55 -17.20 3.33
N ASP A 25 -3.31 -17.61 3.58
CA ASP A 25 -2.22 -16.71 3.98
C ASP A 25 -1.81 -15.71 2.87
N ASP A 26 -2.19 -15.97 1.62
CA ASP A 26 -2.08 -14.98 0.52
C ASP A 26 -2.86 -13.69 0.84
N GLY A 27 -3.84 -13.73 1.74
CA GLY A 27 -4.63 -12.57 2.18
C GLY A 27 -3.94 -11.70 3.25
N LEU A 28 -2.71 -12.00 3.68
CA LEU A 28 -2.06 -11.26 4.78
C LEU A 28 -1.91 -9.76 4.49
N GLY A 29 -1.60 -9.36 3.25
CA GLY A 29 -1.50 -7.94 2.90
C GLY A 29 -2.82 -7.19 3.11
N TRP A 30 -3.95 -7.84 2.80
CA TRP A 30 -5.27 -7.26 3.06
C TRP A 30 -5.59 -7.20 4.54
N ALA A 31 -5.36 -8.30 5.27
CA ALA A 31 -5.59 -8.35 6.72
C ALA A 31 -4.78 -7.28 7.48
N PHE A 32 -3.55 -7.01 7.04
CA PHE A 32 -2.73 -5.93 7.58
C PHE A 32 -3.36 -4.55 7.36
N LEU A 33 -3.82 -4.25 6.14
CA LEU A 33 -4.48 -2.96 5.84
C LEU A 33 -5.78 -2.78 6.62
N GLU A 34 -6.56 -3.84 6.80
CA GLU A 34 -7.77 -3.80 7.64
C GLU A 34 -7.42 -3.47 9.10
N ALA A 35 -6.38 -4.08 9.66
CA ALA A 35 -5.91 -3.75 11.00
C ALA A 35 -5.42 -2.29 11.11
N ILE A 36 -4.74 -1.76 10.09
CA ILE A 36 -4.33 -0.34 10.02
C ILE A 36 -5.55 0.58 9.97
N ARG A 37 -6.55 0.23 9.16
CA ARG A 37 -7.82 0.97 9.03
C ARG A 37 -8.56 1.03 10.36
N GLU A 38 -8.67 -0.10 11.06
CA GLU A 38 -9.31 -0.21 12.37
C GLU A 38 -8.56 0.56 13.45
N GLY A 39 -7.22 0.60 13.38
CA GLY A 39 -6.40 1.40 14.29
C GLY A 39 -6.63 2.91 14.17
N GLY A 40 -7.02 3.42 12.99
CA GLY A 40 -7.42 4.82 12.79
C GLY A 40 -6.31 5.88 12.97
N HIS A 41 -5.04 5.45 13.10
CA HIS A 41 -3.90 6.34 13.32
C HIS A 41 -3.05 6.59 12.07
N PHE A 42 -3.31 5.86 10.99
CA PHE A 42 -2.56 6.01 9.75
C PHE A 42 -3.08 7.21 8.94
N ASN A 43 -2.21 8.20 8.75
CA ASN A 43 -2.49 9.38 7.94
C ASN A 43 -2.01 9.16 6.50
N GLY A 44 -2.74 8.34 5.75
CA GLY A 44 -2.41 7.97 4.38
C GLY A 44 -3.59 7.27 3.70
N GLU A 45 -3.43 6.95 2.42
CA GLU A 45 -4.42 6.16 1.68
C GLU A 45 -4.13 4.67 1.76
N LEU A 46 -5.19 3.87 1.77
CA LEU A 46 -5.12 2.41 1.80
C LEU A 46 -5.71 1.87 0.49
N ALA A 47 -5.00 0.97 -0.18
CA ALA A 47 -5.46 0.32 -1.40
C ALA A 47 -5.29 -1.20 -1.31
N LEU A 48 -6.36 -1.94 -1.59
CA LEU A 48 -6.33 -3.39 -1.72
C LEU A 48 -6.13 -3.79 -3.18
N ARG A 49 -5.24 -4.73 -3.43
CA ARG A 49 -4.95 -5.29 -4.76
C ARG A 49 -4.84 -6.80 -4.69
N TYR A 50 -5.41 -7.51 -5.67
CA TYR A 50 -5.14 -8.93 -5.84
C TYR A 50 -3.71 -9.17 -6.36
N GLN A 51 -3.30 -8.37 -7.33
CA GLN A 51 -1.96 -8.30 -7.93
C GLN A 51 -1.74 -6.84 -8.38
N LEU A 52 -0.49 -6.42 -8.56
CA LEU A 52 -0.19 -5.11 -9.14
C LEU A 52 -0.46 -5.12 -10.64
N GLN A 53 -1.00 -4.01 -11.14
CA GLN A 53 -1.29 -3.79 -12.56
C GLN A 53 -0.48 -2.61 -13.11
N VAL A 54 -0.42 -2.47 -14.43
CA VAL A 54 0.33 -1.37 -15.07
C VAL A 54 -0.28 -0.02 -14.72
N GLU A 55 -1.61 0.03 -14.56
CA GLU A 55 -2.37 1.21 -14.18
C GLU A 55 -1.99 1.72 -12.78
N ASP A 56 -1.51 0.83 -11.89
CA ASP A 56 -1.05 1.25 -10.57
C ASP A 56 0.19 2.15 -10.67
N ALA A 57 1.01 2.04 -11.74
CA ALA A 57 2.14 2.95 -11.95
C ALA A 57 1.70 4.41 -12.14
N ASP A 58 0.58 4.64 -12.84
CA ASP A 58 0.02 5.98 -13.02
C ASP A 58 -0.57 6.51 -11.71
N MET A 59 -1.21 5.64 -10.93
CA MET A 59 -1.75 5.99 -9.61
C MET A 59 -0.66 6.38 -8.61
N ILE A 60 0.39 5.55 -8.46
CA ILE A 60 1.40 5.76 -7.40
C ILE A 60 2.25 7.01 -7.61
N ARG A 61 2.29 7.57 -8.83
CA ARG A 61 3.10 8.77 -9.15
C ARG A 61 2.68 10.02 -8.37
N ASP A 62 1.44 10.04 -7.89
CA ASP A 62 0.84 11.19 -7.21
C ASP A 62 1.14 11.19 -5.69
N TYR A 63 1.86 10.18 -5.18
CA TYR A 63 2.22 10.03 -3.77
C TYR A 63 3.73 10.20 -3.55
N GLU A 64 4.10 10.75 -2.39
CA GLU A 64 5.51 10.93 -2.00
C GLU A 64 6.13 9.61 -1.52
N THR A 65 5.36 8.81 -0.79
CA THR A 65 5.78 7.51 -0.26
C THR A 65 4.76 6.44 -0.63
N VAL A 66 5.25 5.30 -1.11
CA VAL A 66 4.42 4.14 -1.45
C VAL A 66 4.97 2.93 -0.73
N ILE A 67 4.13 2.25 0.03
CA ILE A 67 4.47 1.04 0.78
C ILE A 67 3.66 -0.12 0.22
N PHE A 68 4.35 -1.20 -0.17
CA PHE A 68 3.72 -2.45 -0.55
C PHE A 68 3.78 -3.43 0.62
N VAL A 69 2.65 -4.07 0.92
CA VAL A 69 2.53 -5.11 1.94
C VAL A 69 2.04 -6.37 1.26
N ASP A 70 2.82 -7.44 1.34
CA ASP A 70 2.54 -8.72 0.70
C ASP A 70 2.89 -9.87 1.63
N ALA A 71 2.28 -11.03 1.40
CA ALA A 71 2.61 -12.25 2.09
C ALA A 71 3.98 -12.77 1.64
N LEU A 72 4.72 -13.38 2.57
CA LEU A 72 6.02 -13.98 2.28
C LEU A 72 6.05 -15.42 2.77
N HIS A 73 6.39 -16.36 1.88
CA HIS A 73 6.48 -17.79 2.24
C HIS A 73 7.72 -18.16 3.07
N LYS A 74 8.67 -17.24 3.26
CA LYS A 74 9.90 -17.50 4.01
C LYS A 74 9.70 -17.11 5.48
N PRO A 75 10.24 -17.90 6.43
CA PRO A 75 10.26 -17.50 7.82
C PRO A 75 10.95 -16.15 8.01
N VAL A 76 10.32 -15.28 8.80
CA VAL A 76 10.89 -14.00 9.21
C VAL A 76 10.89 -13.98 10.73
N GLU A 77 12.07 -13.87 11.34
CA GLU A 77 12.24 -13.96 12.80
C GLU A 77 11.41 -12.92 13.55
N ALA A 78 11.33 -11.70 13.03
CA ALA A 78 10.53 -10.60 13.60
C ALA A 78 9.08 -10.53 13.07
N GLY A 79 8.63 -11.53 12.30
CA GLY A 79 7.31 -11.55 11.66
C GLY A 79 7.21 -10.75 10.35
N PHE A 80 7.98 -9.69 10.17
CA PHE A 80 8.08 -8.94 8.91
C PHE A 80 9.46 -8.29 8.72
N TYR A 81 9.77 -7.84 7.51
CA TYR A 81 10.94 -7.01 7.22
C TYR A 81 10.61 -5.95 6.17
N TRP A 82 11.44 -4.91 6.12
CA TRP A 82 11.37 -3.88 5.10
C TRP A 82 12.41 -4.14 4.01
N LYS A 83 12.04 -3.86 2.75
CA LYS A 83 12.98 -3.86 1.63
C LYS A 83 12.70 -2.65 0.75
N PRO A 84 13.72 -1.88 0.34
CA PRO A 84 13.53 -0.82 -0.65
C PRO A 84 13.11 -1.43 -1.99
N CYS A 85 12.11 -0.82 -2.62
CA CYS A 85 11.77 -1.11 -4.02
C CYS A 85 12.66 -0.24 -4.91
N LEU A 86 13.71 -0.82 -5.47
CA LEU A 86 14.65 -0.13 -6.35
C LEU A 86 14.29 -0.43 -7.81
N PRO A 87 14.53 0.52 -8.73
CA PRO A 87 14.47 0.23 -10.17
C PRO A 87 15.36 -0.98 -10.51
N VAL A 88 14.89 -1.77 -11.48
CA VAL A 88 15.64 -2.89 -12.05
C VAL A 88 16.58 -2.45 -13.16
#